data_AF-A0A955E3K9-F1
#
_entry.id   AF-A0A955E3K9-F1
#
_cell.length_a   1.000
_cell.length_b   1.000
_cell.length_c   1.000
_cell.angle_alpha   90.00
_cell.angle_beta   90.00
_cell.angle_gamma   90.00
#
_symmetry.space_group_name_H-M   'P 1'
#
loop_
_entity.id
_entity.type
_entity.pdbx_description
1 polymer ?
#
loop_
_entity_poly.entity_id
_entity_poly.type
_entity_poly.pdbx_seq_one_letter_code
_entity_poly.pdbx_strand_id
1 'polypeptide(L)'
;MTAQMNQSRRIAMVAATVMLLFGAVAIGAMIRVRGIHLKKTPIYPAENRQLSNLPTETESWIRVGSDYVEPAEILEVLGTENYLTRQYTEKHPKNPDRPVMIQVHGAYYTGGIDTVPHVPERCFVGGGLQQSSSSIVLPLDIDPSGWAEDRSVPEEFGGESKKVYTTRLSNDRAYTDAPGMRVRLPRNVGPSEPISMRFSEFIGQERTIYAGYFFIANGQTKANANDVRALAFNLDDDYSYYLKIQINTNAVDSLEEFIEVSGSFISEMLGEIMRCVPDWTDVQRGDYPPDNPKRNQDPKTDS
;
A
#
# COMPACT_ATOMS: atom_id res chain seq x y z
N MET A 1 -47.33 14.90 -46.88
CA MET A 1 -47.05 14.55 -45.46
C MET A 1 -45.83 13.64 -45.29
N THR A 2 -45.68 12.57 -46.08
CA THR A 2 -44.55 11.62 -45.99
C THR A 2 -43.17 12.20 -46.32
N ALA A 3 -43.06 13.13 -47.28
CA ALA A 3 -41.77 13.76 -47.64
C ALA A 3 -41.23 14.70 -46.55
N GLN A 4 -42.12 15.46 -45.90
CA GLN A 4 -41.78 16.40 -44.82
C GLN A 4 -41.33 15.67 -43.55
N MET A 5 -41.98 14.55 -43.21
CA MET A 5 -41.54 13.66 -42.11
C MET A 5 -40.14 13.06 -42.35
N ASN A 6 -39.79 12.73 -43.60
CA ASN A 6 -38.45 12.22 -43.93
C ASN A 6 -37.36 13.29 -43.82
N GLN A 7 -37.67 14.55 -44.16
CA GLN A 7 -36.72 15.66 -44.03
C GLN A 7 -36.45 16.00 -42.56
N SER A 8 -37.48 16.09 -41.71
CA SER A 8 -37.30 16.33 -40.27
C SER A 8 -36.55 15.18 -39.58
N ARG A 9 -36.79 13.92 -39.97
CA ARG A 9 -36.04 12.76 -39.46
C ARG A 9 -34.55 12.80 -39.86
N ARG A 10 -34.24 13.19 -41.10
CA ARG A 10 -32.85 13.36 -41.55
C ARG A 10 -32.13 14.48 -40.81
N ILE A 11 -32.79 15.62 -40.61
CA ILE A 11 -32.23 16.75 -39.85
C ILE A 11 -31.96 16.33 -38.39
N ALA A 12 -32.92 15.66 -37.74
CA ALA A 12 -32.74 15.18 -36.37
C ALA A 12 -31.60 14.16 -36.26
N MET A 13 -31.50 13.23 -37.23
CA MET A 13 -30.44 12.21 -37.24
C MET A 13 -29.06 12.82 -37.49
N VAL A 14 -28.95 13.80 -38.39
CA VAL A 14 -27.71 14.57 -38.60
C VAL A 14 -27.34 15.37 -37.36
N ALA A 15 -28.29 16.07 -36.74
CA ALA A 15 -28.06 16.84 -35.53
C ALA A 15 -27.58 15.95 -34.37
N ALA A 16 -28.22 14.78 -34.17
CA ALA A 16 -27.80 13.80 -33.17
C ALA A 16 -26.40 13.25 -33.46
N THR A 17 -26.09 12.95 -34.73
CA THR A 17 -24.77 12.45 -35.13
C THR A 17 -23.68 13.50 -34.90
N VAL A 18 -23.94 14.76 -35.27
CA VAL A 18 -23.01 15.88 -35.03
C VAL A 18 -22.82 16.11 -33.54
N MET A 19 -23.89 16.04 -32.74
CA MET A 19 -23.80 16.19 -31.28
C MET A 19 -22.97 15.07 -30.64
N LEU A 20 -23.16 13.82 -31.07
CA LEU A 20 -22.37 12.68 -30.58
C LEU A 20 -20.90 12.78 -31.00
N LEU A 21 -20.62 13.16 -32.25
CA LEU A 21 -19.26 13.37 -32.75
C LEU A 21 -18.57 14.52 -32.01
N PHE A 22 -19.28 15.64 -31.81
CA PHE A 22 -18.76 16.76 -31.03
C PHE A 22 -18.49 16.36 -29.58
N GLY A 23 -19.41 15.61 -28.95
CA GLY A 23 -19.22 15.07 -27.61
C GLY A 23 -18.00 14.15 -27.52
N ALA A 24 -17.83 13.22 -28.47
CA ALA A 24 -16.69 12.32 -28.51
C ALA A 24 -15.35 13.05 -28.69
N VAL A 25 -15.31 14.04 -29.59
CA VAL A 25 -14.12 14.87 -29.82
C VAL A 25 -13.84 15.77 -28.61
N ALA A 26 -14.86 16.38 -28.02
CA ALA A 26 -14.72 17.25 -26.85
C ALA A 26 -14.25 16.47 -25.62
N ILE A 27 -14.79 15.27 -25.38
CA ILE A 27 -14.34 14.37 -24.31
C ILE A 27 -12.89 13.91 -24.57
N GLY A 28 -12.56 13.48 -25.79
CA GLY A 28 -11.20 13.07 -26.13
C GLY A 28 -10.17 14.20 -26.01
N ALA A 29 -10.54 15.41 -26.43
CA ALA A 29 -9.72 16.61 -26.25
C ALA A 29 -9.60 16.98 -24.76
N MET A 30 -10.68 16.92 -23.99
CA MET A 30 -10.66 17.18 -22.55
C MET A 30 -9.79 16.18 -21.79
N ILE A 31 -9.85 14.89 -22.14
CA ILE A 31 -8.99 13.84 -21.56
C ILE A 31 -7.52 14.13 -21.85
N ARG A 32 -7.17 14.52 -23.09
CA ARG A 32 -5.79 14.88 -23.46
C ARG A 32 -5.30 16.16 -22.79
N VAL A 33 -6.12 17.20 -22.78
CA VAL A 33 -5.74 18.51 -22.23
C VAL A 33 -5.63 18.47 -20.70
N ARG A 34 -6.46 17.67 -20.02
CA ARG A 34 -6.40 17.50 -18.55
C ARG A 34 -5.54 16.34 -18.07
N GLY A 35 -4.83 15.65 -18.96
CA GLY A 35 -3.98 14.51 -18.58
C GLY A 35 -4.74 13.43 -17.80
N ILE A 36 -6.00 13.15 -18.15
CA ILE A 36 -6.80 12.17 -17.39
C ILE A 36 -6.29 10.75 -17.70
N HIS A 37 -5.63 10.12 -16.74
CA HIS A 37 -5.03 8.79 -16.90
C HIS A 37 -6.04 7.68 -16.58
N LEU A 38 -6.76 7.23 -17.62
CA LEU A 38 -7.73 6.12 -17.55
C LEU A 38 -7.08 4.74 -17.35
N LYS A 39 -5.81 4.58 -17.74
CA LYS A 39 -5.02 3.36 -17.53
C LYS A 39 -3.77 3.74 -16.75
N LYS A 40 -3.55 3.09 -15.61
CA LYS A 40 -2.37 3.31 -14.78
C LYS A 40 -1.17 2.53 -15.31
N THR A 41 0.00 3.14 -15.19
CA THR A 41 1.28 2.54 -15.55
C THR A 41 1.84 1.78 -14.34
N PRO A 42 2.38 0.57 -14.51
CA PRO A 42 3.07 -0.12 -13.43
C PRO A 42 4.31 0.66 -13.00
N ILE A 43 4.65 0.56 -11.73
CA ILE A 43 5.83 1.14 -11.10
C ILE A 43 6.42 0.11 -10.16
N TYR A 44 7.75 0.10 -10.04
CA TYR A 44 8.47 -0.87 -9.22
C TYR A 44 9.38 -0.14 -8.23
N PRO A 45 9.71 -0.73 -7.08
CA PRO A 45 10.68 -0.16 -6.13
C PRO A 45 12.06 0.03 -6.78
N ALA A 46 12.90 0.88 -6.19
CA ALA A 46 14.26 1.07 -6.66
C ALA A 46 15.01 -0.28 -6.70
N GLU A 47 15.80 -0.49 -7.76
CA GLU A 47 16.51 -1.75 -8.03
C GLU A 47 15.59 -2.98 -8.13
N ASN A 48 14.28 -2.76 -8.30
CA ASN A 48 13.25 -3.80 -8.26
C ASN A 48 13.32 -4.66 -6.98
N ARG A 49 13.63 -4.04 -5.82
CA ARG A 49 13.67 -4.73 -4.53
C ARG A 49 12.33 -5.40 -4.23
N GLN A 50 12.37 -6.69 -3.90
CA GLN A 50 11.18 -7.52 -3.64
C GLN A 50 10.93 -7.63 -2.13
N LEU A 51 9.71 -8.00 -1.74
CA LEU A 51 9.39 -8.27 -0.33
C LEU A 51 10.21 -9.42 0.26
N SER A 52 10.67 -10.36 -0.57
CA SER A 52 11.60 -11.42 -0.15
C SER A 52 12.93 -10.88 0.38
N ASN A 53 13.30 -9.64 0.03
CA ASN A 53 14.50 -8.96 0.53
C ASN A 53 14.33 -8.33 1.93
N LEU A 54 13.14 -8.40 2.54
CA LEU A 54 12.99 -7.99 3.93
C LEU A 54 13.96 -8.82 4.81
N PRO A 55 14.57 -8.21 5.83
CA PRO A 55 15.57 -8.90 6.65
C PRO A 55 14.96 -10.10 7.37
N THR A 56 15.75 -11.15 7.54
CA THR A 56 15.33 -12.35 8.28
C THR A 56 15.49 -12.17 9.79
N GLU A 57 16.06 -11.06 10.22
CA GLU A 57 16.40 -10.77 11.61
C GLU A 57 16.35 -9.25 11.83
N THR A 58 15.79 -8.82 12.95
CA THR A 58 15.80 -7.43 13.40
C THR A 58 16.39 -7.39 14.81
N GLU A 59 16.28 -6.28 15.54
CA GLU A 59 16.78 -6.21 16.91
C GLU A 59 16.04 -7.20 17.82
N SER A 60 14.71 -7.25 17.73
CA SER A 60 13.88 -8.07 18.61
C SER A 60 13.35 -9.35 17.96
N TRP A 61 13.40 -9.49 16.64
CA TRP A 61 12.75 -10.58 15.91
C TRP A 61 13.72 -11.41 15.09
N ILE A 62 13.46 -12.70 14.95
CA ILE A 62 14.22 -13.61 14.08
C ILE A 62 13.27 -14.54 13.34
N ARG A 63 13.58 -14.81 12.06
CA ARG A 63 12.81 -15.71 11.22
C ARG A 63 12.83 -17.14 11.77
N VAL A 64 11.67 -17.78 11.74
CA VAL A 64 11.52 -19.21 12.00
C VAL A 64 11.28 -19.96 10.69
N GLY A 65 12.12 -20.97 10.42
CA GLY A 65 11.99 -21.81 9.23
C GLY A 65 12.29 -21.09 7.91
N SER A 66 11.78 -21.65 6.82
CA SER A 66 11.81 -21.04 5.49
C SER A 66 10.56 -20.20 5.24
N ASP A 67 10.67 -19.25 4.31
CA ASP A 67 9.52 -18.49 3.84
C ASP A 67 8.49 -19.46 3.21
N TYR A 68 7.21 -19.21 3.48
CA TYR A 68 6.13 -20.02 2.92
C TYR A 68 5.92 -19.68 1.45
N VAL A 69 5.96 -20.69 0.61
CA VAL A 69 5.71 -20.57 -0.82
C VAL A 69 4.25 -20.85 -1.07
N GLU A 70 3.53 -19.85 -1.57
CA GLU A 70 2.12 -19.99 -1.92
C GLU A 70 1.98 -20.96 -3.10
N PRO A 71 1.00 -21.89 -3.07
CA PRO A 71 0.66 -22.73 -4.21
C PRO A 71 0.27 -21.89 -5.45
N ALA A 72 0.43 -22.45 -6.64
CA ALA A 72 0.16 -21.75 -7.90
C ALA A 72 -1.27 -21.20 -7.98
N GLU A 73 -2.24 -21.93 -7.44
CA GLU A 73 -3.64 -21.53 -7.39
C GLU A 73 -3.86 -20.31 -6.50
N ILE A 74 -3.11 -20.20 -5.40
CA ILE A 74 -3.16 -19.04 -4.52
C ILE A 74 -2.46 -17.85 -5.17
N LEU A 75 -1.35 -18.07 -5.88
CA LEU A 75 -0.66 -17.00 -6.63
C LEU A 75 -1.53 -16.41 -7.74
N GLU A 76 -2.28 -17.23 -8.45
CA GLU A 76 -3.23 -16.77 -9.47
C GLU A 76 -4.30 -15.85 -8.86
N VAL A 77 -4.85 -16.23 -7.70
CA VAL A 77 -5.83 -15.41 -6.97
C VAL A 77 -5.18 -14.17 -6.35
N LEU A 78 -3.94 -14.29 -5.88
CA LEU A 78 -3.17 -13.20 -5.32
C LEU A 78 -2.87 -12.14 -6.37
N GLY A 79 -2.70 -12.52 -7.64
CA GLY A 79 -2.49 -11.59 -8.75
C GLY A 79 -1.15 -10.86 -8.71
N THR A 80 -0.20 -11.34 -7.91
CA THR A 80 1.17 -10.82 -7.84
C THR A 80 2.15 -11.91 -7.45
N GLU A 81 3.35 -11.83 -8.01
CA GLU A 81 4.50 -12.68 -7.65
C GLU A 81 5.42 -12.00 -6.62
N ASN A 82 5.26 -10.69 -6.39
CA ASN A 82 5.99 -9.97 -5.34
C ASN A 82 5.21 -10.07 -4.03
N TYR A 83 5.49 -11.14 -3.28
CA TYR A 83 4.91 -11.39 -1.96
C TYR A 83 5.95 -11.95 -0.99
N LEU A 84 5.60 -11.94 0.29
CA LEU A 84 6.32 -12.63 1.34
C LEU A 84 5.31 -13.18 2.34
N THR A 85 5.41 -14.47 2.68
CA THR A 85 4.77 -15.05 3.86
C THR A 85 5.88 -15.63 4.75
N ARG A 86 6.14 -15.03 5.91
CA ARG A 86 7.26 -15.40 6.78
C ARG A 86 6.86 -15.42 8.25
N GLN A 87 7.36 -16.39 8.99
CA GLN A 87 7.20 -16.45 10.44
C GLN A 87 8.40 -15.81 11.16
N TYR A 88 8.12 -15.02 12.19
CA TYR A 88 9.10 -14.47 13.10
C TYR A 88 8.77 -14.89 14.54
N THR A 89 9.81 -15.04 15.36
CA THR A 89 9.71 -15.22 16.81
C THR A 89 10.52 -14.14 17.50
N GLU A 90 10.12 -13.75 18.71
CA GLU A 90 10.91 -12.87 19.57
C GLU A 90 12.24 -13.54 19.95
N LYS A 91 13.34 -12.78 19.92
CA LYS A 91 14.66 -13.23 20.40
C LYS A 91 14.75 -13.28 21.92
N HIS A 92 14.10 -12.34 22.60
CA HIS A 92 14.15 -12.16 24.04
C HIS A 92 12.73 -12.10 24.62
N PRO A 93 11.97 -13.20 24.55
CA PRO A 93 10.59 -13.22 25.02
C PRO A 93 10.53 -12.99 26.52
N LYS A 94 9.51 -12.26 26.97
CA LYS A 94 9.24 -12.06 28.41
C LYS A 94 9.02 -13.40 29.13
N ASN A 95 8.42 -14.37 28.44
CA ASN A 95 8.24 -15.74 28.91
C ASN A 95 8.92 -16.73 27.94
N PRO A 96 10.07 -17.33 28.30
CA PRO A 96 10.78 -18.30 27.46
C PRO A 96 9.96 -19.54 27.08
N ASP A 97 9.00 -19.94 27.92
CA ASP A 97 8.15 -21.11 27.66
C ASP A 97 7.03 -20.82 26.65
N ARG A 98 6.81 -19.53 26.34
CA ARG A 98 5.77 -19.07 25.44
C ARG A 98 6.24 -17.84 24.65
N PRO A 99 7.20 -18.01 23.72
CA PRO A 99 7.64 -16.92 22.86
C PRO A 99 6.51 -16.47 21.94
N VAL A 100 6.39 -15.16 21.73
CA VAL A 100 5.45 -14.62 20.75
C VAL A 100 5.95 -14.97 19.34
N MET A 101 5.07 -15.62 18.58
CA MET A 101 5.29 -15.92 17.17
C MET A 101 4.28 -15.15 16.33
N ILE A 102 4.76 -14.52 15.27
CA ILE A 102 3.94 -13.80 14.30
C ILE A 102 4.19 -14.35 12.90
N GLN A 103 3.15 -14.37 12.08
CA GLN A 103 3.26 -14.55 10.64
C GLN A 103 3.05 -13.20 9.97
N VAL A 104 4.01 -12.80 9.14
CA VAL A 104 3.95 -11.58 8.34
C VAL A 104 3.65 -11.98 6.91
N HIS A 105 2.59 -11.41 6.35
CA HIS A 105 2.24 -11.53 4.95
C HIS A 105 2.29 -10.15 4.28
N GLY A 106 3.11 -10.02 3.25
CA GLY A 106 3.19 -8.83 2.41
C GLY A 106 2.88 -9.18 0.96
N ALA A 107 2.19 -8.29 0.24
CA ALA A 107 1.95 -8.45 -1.19
C ALA A 107 1.90 -7.09 -1.90
N TYR A 108 2.71 -6.93 -2.95
CA TYR A 108 2.86 -5.69 -3.73
C TYR A 108 2.14 -5.77 -5.07
N TYR A 109 1.40 -4.73 -5.42
CA TYR A 109 0.55 -4.66 -6.60
C TYR A 109 0.82 -3.36 -7.35
N THR A 110 0.81 -3.40 -8.67
CA THR A 110 1.01 -2.21 -9.50
C THR A 110 0.34 -2.31 -10.87
N GLY A 111 0.08 -1.17 -11.52
CA GLY A 111 -0.45 -1.06 -12.88
C GLY A 111 -1.97 -1.27 -12.99
N GLY A 112 -2.54 -2.28 -12.32
CA GLY A 112 -3.98 -2.55 -12.31
C GLY A 112 -4.56 -2.59 -10.89
N ILE A 113 -5.04 -1.46 -10.36
CA ILE A 113 -5.70 -1.39 -9.04
C ILE A 113 -7.20 -1.76 -9.13
N ASP A 114 -7.63 -2.45 -10.19
CA ASP A 114 -9.03 -2.90 -10.29
C ASP A 114 -9.28 -4.19 -9.48
N THR A 115 -8.24 -4.80 -8.93
CA THR A 115 -8.35 -5.94 -8.02
C THR A 115 -8.59 -5.46 -6.60
N VAL A 116 -9.73 -5.82 -6.01
CA VAL A 116 -10.01 -5.52 -4.61
C VAL A 116 -9.01 -6.31 -3.74
N PRO A 117 -8.25 -5.64 -2.85
CA PRO A 117 -7.31 -6.35 -1.99
C PRO A 117 -8.00 -7.46 -1.19
N HIS A 118 -7.39 -8.64 -1.16
CA HIS A 118 -7.83 -9.70 -0.26
C HIS A 118 -7.52 -9.28 1.18
N VAL A 119 -8.46 -9.47 2.10
CA VAL A 119 -8.35 -9.03 3.51
C VAL A 119 -8.77 -10.17 4.44
N PRO A 120 -8.22 -10.25 5.67
CA PRO A 120 -8.53 -11.31 6.62
C PRO A 120 -10.03 -11.55 6.81
N GLU A 121 -10.84 -10.51 6.89
CA GLU A 121 -12.29 -10.61 7.10
C GLU A 121 -13.00 -11.40 5.99
N ARG A 122 -12.43 -11.43 4.78
CA ARG A 122 -12.96 -12.21 3.66
C ARG A 122 -12.29 -13.57 3.57
N CYS A 123 -10.97 -13.62 3.72
CA CYS A 123 -10.19 -14.83 3.54
C CYS A 123 -10.39 -15.82 4.69
N PHE A 124 -10.34 -15.36 5.94
CA PHE A 124 -10.46 -16.21 7.12
C PHE A 124 -11.90 -16.69 7.32
N VAL A 125 -12.88 -15.82 7.09
CA VAL A 125 -14.30 -16.21 7.09
C VAL A 125 -14.61 -17.19 5.96
N GLY A 126 -14.08 -16.95 4.76
CA GLY A 126 -14.16 -17.90 3.64
C GLY A 126 -13.49 -19.24 3.93
N GLY A 127 -12.43 -19.25 4.75
CA GLY A 127 -11.74 -20.44 5.25
C GLY A 127 -12.42 -21.11 6.45
N GLY A 128 -13.59 -20.64 6.88
CA GLY A 128 -14.39 -21.26 7.95
C GLY A 128 -14.14 -20.74 9.36
N LEU A 129 -13.34 -19.67 9.53
CA LEU A 129 -13.19 -19.00 10.83
C LEU A 129 -14.37 -18.07 11.11
N GLN A 130 -14.76 -17.94 12.37
CA GLN A 130 -15.81 -17.01 12.77
C GLN A 130 -15.19 -15.74 13.33
N GLN A 131 -15.60 -14.58 12.83
CA GLN A 131 -15.16 -13.31 13.40
C GLN A 131 -15.84 -13.08 14.77
N SER A 132 -15.04 -12.86 15.82
CA SER A 132 -15.49 -12.69 17.22
C SER A 132 -16.29 -11.40 17.41
N SER A 133 -15.77 -10.31 16.84
CA SER A 133 -16.32 -8.96 16.92
C SER A 133 -15.99 -8.15 15.66
N SER A 134 -16.66 -7.02 15.46
CA SER A 134 -16.34 -6.14 14.33
C SER A 134 -14.89 -5.66 14.42
N SER A 135 -14.20 -5.70 13.29
CA SER A 135 -12.84 -5.22 13.15
C SER A 135 -12.74 -3.74 13.51
N ILE A 136 -11.73 -3.37 14.29
CA ILE A 136 -11.47 -2.00 14.75
C ILE A 136 -10.25 -1.42 14.03
N VAL A 137 -10.21 -0.09 13.86
CA VAL A 137 -9.04 0.60 13.32
C VAL A 137 -8.41 1.38 14.46
N LEU A 138 -7.15 1.10 14.74
CA LEU A 138 -6.39 1.74 15.82
C LEU A 138 -5.02 2.20 15.32
N PRO A 139 -4.47 3.30 15.88
CA PRO A 139 -3.11 3.70 15.62
C PRO A 139 -2.14 2.64 16.15
N LEU A 140 -1.10 2.34 15.38
CA LEU A 140 0.03 1.56 15.86
C LEU A 140 0.91 2.44 16.75
N ASP A 141 1.28 1.91 17.90
CA ASP A 141 2.35 2.49 18.70
C ASP A 141 3.70 2.14 18.04
N ILE A 142 4.25 3.11 17.31
CA ILE A 142 5.50 2.97 16.59
C ILE A 142 6.53 3.90 17.21
N ASP A 143 7.72 3.39 17.52
CA ASP A 143 8.80 4.22 18.05
C ASP A 143 9.29 5.24 16.99
N PRO A 144 9.10 6.56 17.22
CA PRO A 144 9.53 7.59 16.29
C PRO A 144 10.98 8.07 16.56
N SER A 145 11.72 7.45 17.50
CA SER A 145 13.04 7.91 17.94
C SER A 145 14.05 8.10 16.79
N GLY A 146 13.98 7.25 15.76
CA GLY A 146 14.84 7.34 14.55
C GLY A 146 14.35 8.34 13.49
N TRP A 147 13.20 8.98 13.71
CA TRP A 147 12.53 9.76 12.68
C TRP A 147 13.07 11.18 12.62
N ALA A 148 13.21 11.71 11.41
CA ALA A 148 13.58 13.10 11.19
C ALA A 148 12.83 13.66 9.99
N GLU A 149 12.39 14.91 10.11
CA GLU A 149 11.77 15.65 9.01
C GLU A 149 12.77 15.81 7.85
N ASP A 150 12.36 15.43 6.64
CA ASP A 150 13.13 15.65 5.43
C ASP A 150 12.83 17.04 4.87
N ARG A 151 13.63 18.01 5.30
CA ARG A 151 13.53 19.42 4.88
C ARG A 151 13.88 19.65 3.40
N SER A 152 14.36 18.63 2.69
CA SER A 152 14.62 18.74 1.25
C SER A 152 13.35 18.55 0.42
N VAL A 153 12.26 18.08 1.02
CA VAL A 153 10.96 17.88 0.36
C VAL A 153 10.13 19.16 0.46
N PRO A 154 9.74 19.77 -0.68
CA PRO A 154 8.80 20.90 -0.68
C PRO A 154 7.45 20.56 -0.05
N GLU A 155 6.81 21.54 0.62
CA GLU A 155 5.55 21.34 1.36
C GLU A 155 4.43 20.73 0.51
N GLU A 156 4.39 21.03 -0.79
CA GLU A 156 3.39 20.52 -1.74
C GLU A 156 3.42 18.99 -1.91
N PHE A 157 4.56 18.34 -1.61
CA PHE A 157 4.70 16.88 -1.64
C PHE A 157 4.50 16.23 -0.26
N GLY A 158 4.33 17.03 0.80
CA GLY A 158 4.18 16.56 2.19
C GLY A 158 2.78 16.07 2.58
N GLY A 159 1.83 16.07 1.64
CA GLY A 159 0.42 15.74 1.94
C GLY A 159 -0.25 16.80 2.82
N GLU A 160 -1.20 16.37 3.64
CA GLU A 160 -1.96 17.24 4.55
C GLU A 160 -1.07 17.83 5.65
N SER A 161 -0.11 17.03 6.11
CA SER A 161 0.86 17.44 7.13
C SER A 161 1.88 18.49 6.63
N LYS A 162 1.98 18.65 5.30
CA LYS A 162 3.02 19.43 4.60
C LYS A 162 4.45 19.01 4.93
N LYS A 163 4.62 17.84 5.52
CA LYS A 163 5.90 17.31 5.98
C LYS A 163 6.07 15.87 5.53
N VAL A 164 7.31 15.52 5.24
CA VAL A 164 7.71 14.12 5.04
C VAL A 164 8.76 13.79 6.07
N TYR A 165 8.58 12.67 6.74
CA TYR A 165 9.56 12.14 7.69
C TYR A 165 10.39 11.06 7.01
N THR A 166 11.60 10.88 7.51
CA THR A 166 12.46 9.74 7.18
C THR A 166 12.71 8.94 8.44
N THR A 167 12.85 7.63 8.31
CA THR A 167 13.43 6.79 9.36
C THR A 167 14.85 6.38 8.98
N ARG A 168 15.70 6.09 9.97
CA ARG A 168 17.07 5.61 9.74
C ARG A 168 17.09 4.10 9.94
N LEU A 169 17.62 3.37 8.95
CA LEU A 169 17.85 1.94 9.06
C LEU A 169 18.94 1.64 10.10
N SER A 170 18.91 0.43 10.65
CA SER A 170 19.92 -0.02 11.61
C SER A 170 21.33 0.17 11.06
N ASN A 171 22.31 0.44 11.93
CA ASN A 171 23.72 0.41 11.54
C ASN A 171 24.30 -1.01 11.55
N ASP A 172 23.56 -1.97 12.12
CA ASP A 172 23.95 -3.37 12.14
C ASP A 172 23.62 -4.06 10.81
N ARG A 173 24.65 -4.61 10.16
CA ARG A 173 24.52 -5.35 8.89
C ARG A 173 23.77 -6.67 9.04
N ALA A 174 23.58 -7.16 10.26
CA ALA A 174 22.72 -8.31 10.52
C ALA A 174 21.24 -8.00 10.20
N TYR A 175 20.82 -6.73 10.32
CA TYR A 175 19.40 -6.34 10.23
C TYR A 175 19.06 -5.58 8.95
N THR A 176 20.05 -5.16 8.17
CA THR A 176 19.84 -4.45 6.89
C THR A 176 21.03 -4.59 5.96
N ASP A 177 20.76 -4.60 4.66
CA ASP A 177 21.77 -4.50 3.60
C ASP A 177 22.13 -3.04 3.23
N ALA A 178 21.49 -2.03 3.84
CA ALA A 178 21.82 -0.61 3.66
C ALA A 178 22.03 0.12 5.01
N PRO A 179 23.10 -0.20 5.75
CA PRO A 179 23.30 0.33 7.10
C PRO A 179 23.27 1.85 7.18
N GLY A 180 22.47 2.38 8.10
CA GLY A 180 22.38 3.80 8.38
C GLY A 180 21.72 4.66 7.28
N MET A 181 21.24 4.05 6.19
CA MET A 181 20.46 4.74 5.16
C MET A 181 19.22 5.38 5.77
N ARG A 182 18.84 6.57 5.28
CA ARG A 182 17.55 7.19 5.60
C ARG A 182 16.55 6.89 4.50
N VAL A 183 15.35 6.48 4.89
CA VAL A 183 14.27 6.11 3.98
C VAL A 183 13.07 7.00 4.29
N ARG A 184 12.46 7.62 3.27
CA ARG A 184 11.26 8.43 3.44
C ARG A 184 10.09 7.54 3.83
N LEU A 185 9.33 8.00 4.82
CA LEU A 185 8.09 7.38 5.28
C LEU A 185 6.93 7.84 4.37
N PRO A 186 5.78 7.14 4.41
CA PRO A 186 4.60 7.60 3.71
C PRO A 186 4.21 9.02 4.16
N ARG A 187 3.55 9.77 3.28
CA ARG A 187 2.97 11.07 3.61
C ARG A 187 1.87 10.90 4.66
N ASN A 188 1.65 11.95 5.44
CA ASN A 188 0.74 11.96 6.59
C ASN A 188 1.10 10.87 7.62
N VAL A 189 2.39 10.54 7.73
CA VAL A 189 2.95 9.71 8.79
C VAL A 189 4.04 10.50 9.47
N GLY A 190 3.90 10.67 10.78
CA GLY A 190 4.81 11.44 11.60
C GLY A 190 4.57 11.19 13.10
N PRO A 191 5.37 11.81 13.99
CA PRO A 191 5.24 11.60 15.43
C PRO A 191 3.84 11.94 16.00
N SER A 192 3.09 12.83 15.32
CA SER A 192 1.71 13.19 15.66
C SER A 192 0.66 12.51 14.78
N GLU A 193 1.08 11.72 13.79
CA GLU A 193 0.23 11.11 12.77
C GLU A 193 0.66 9.64 12.60
N PRO A 194 0.29 8.75 13.54
CA PRO A 194 0.73 7.36 13.50
C PRO A 194 0.05 6.58 12.37
N ILE A 195 0.71 5.50 11.92
CA ILE A 195 0.12 4.55 10.99
C ILE A 195 -1.08 3.89 11.67
N SER A 196 -2.24 3.91 11.03
CA SER A 196 -3.42 3.18 11.50
C SER A 196 -3.48 1.80 10.86
N MET A 197 -3.75 0.78 11.69
CA MET A 197 -3.92 -0.61 11.28
C MET A 197 -5.34 -1.07 11.62
N ARG A 198 -5.93 -1.89 10.75
CA ARG A 198 -7.19 -2.58 11.05
C ARG A 198 -6.88 -3.90 11.75
N PHE A 199 -7.55 -4.13 12.87
CA PHE A 199 -7.39 -5.29 13.71
C PHE A 199 -8.68 -6.10 13.80
N SER A 200 -8.52 -7.42 13.80
CA SER A 200 -9.61 -8.39 13.77
C SER A 200 -9.28 -9.60 14.64
N GLU A 201 -10.28 -10.08 15.36
CA GLU A 201 -10.21 -11.30 16.16
C GLU A 201 -11.10 -12.38 15.51
N PHE A 202 -10.52 -13.56 15.31
CA PHE A 202 -11.18 -14.71 14.71
C PHE A 202 -11.14 -15.90 15.65
N ILE A 203 -12.31 -16.49 15.88
CA ILE A 203 -12.49 -17.70 16.68
C ILE A 203 -12.36 -18.90 15.74
N GLY A 204 -11.30 -19.69 15.95
CA GLY A 204 -11.12 -21.01 15.34
C GLY A 204 -11.62 -22.13 16.25
N GLN A 205 -11.57 -23.37 15.76
CA GLN A 205 -12.00 -24.55 16.54
C GLN A 205 -11.11 -24.82 17.76
N GLU A 206 -9.82 -24.52 17.68
CA GLU A 206 -8.85 -24.82 18.74
C GLU A 206 -8.24 -23.58 19.40
N ARG A 207 -8.10 -22.48 18.65
CA ARG A 207 -7.45 -21.23 19.12
C ARG A 207 -8.04 -20.00 18.45
N THR A 208 -7.96 -18.89 19.15
CA THR A 208 -8.21 -17.55 18.61
C THR A 208 -7.03 -17.14 17.73
N ILE A 209 -7.34 -16.54 16.58
CA ILE A 209 -6.37 -15.95 15.66
C ILE A 209 -6.63 -14.45 15.62
N TYR A 210 -5.60 -13.68 15.90
CA TYR A 210 -5.58 -12.24 15.70
C TYR A 210 -4.94 -11.93 14.36
N ALA A 211 -5.55 -11.01 13.60
CA ALA A 211 -4.98 -10.52 12.35
C ALA A 211 -5.12 -9.01 12.25
N GLY A 212 -4.05 -8.38 11.77
CA GLY A 212 -3.92 -6.94 11.63
C GLY A 212 -3.37 -6.61 10.26
N TYR A 213 -3.89 -5.58 9.60
CA TYR A 213 -3.34 -5.15 8.31
C TYR A 213 -3.48 -3.66 8.05
N PHE A 214 -2.60 -3.15 7.20
CA PHE A 214 -2.71 -1.84 6.57
C PHE A 214 -2.12 -1.91 5.15
N PHE A 215 -2.28 -0.82 4.42
CA PHE A 215 -1.74 -0.66 3.08
C PHE A 215 -0.84 0.56 3.00
N ILE A 216 0.17 0.48 2.15
CA ILE A 216 0.91 1.64 1.64
C ILE A 216 0.53 1.77 0.18
N ALA A 217 -0.13 2.85 -0.20
CA ALA A 217 -0.63 3.03 -1.56
C ALA A 217 -0.35 4.45 -2.03
N ASN A 218 0.32 4.58 -3.18
CA ASN A 218 0.79 5.85 -3.74
C ASN A 218 1.40 6.78 -2.65
N GLY A 219 2.30 6.22 -1.82
CA GLY A 219 3.00 6.98 -0.78
C GLY A 219 2.16 7.45 0.40
N GLN A 220 1.00 6.86 0.67
CA GLN A 220 0.19 7.09 1.87
C GLN A 220 -0.17 5.77 2.55
N THR A 221 -0.50 5.81 3.84
CA THR A 221 -1.05 4.64 4.53
C THR A 221 -2.58 4.62 4.49
N LYS A 222 -3.16 3.42 4.42
CA LYS A 222 -4.62 3.19 4.51
C LYS A 222 -4.90 1.98 5.38
N ALA A 223 -5.86 2.07 6.29
CA ALA A 223 -6.27 0.93 7.13
C ALA A 223 -7.33 0.04 6.45
N ASN A 224 -7.97 0.50 5.36
CA ASN A 224 -9.07 -0.21 4.71
C ASN A 224 -8.83 -0.44 3.22
N ALA A 225 -9.29 -1.59 2.73
CA ALA A 225 -9.18 -1.96 1.31
C ALA A 225 -10.02 -1.04 0.40
N ASN A 226 -11.15 -0.53 0.90
CA ASN A 226 -11.99 0.42 0.16
C ASN A 226 -11.26 1.74 -0.09
N ASP A 227 -10.41 2.19 0.83
CA ASP A 227 -9.67 3.44 0.67
C ASP A 227 -8.53 3.28 -0.34
N VAL A 228 -7.97 2.07 -0.48
CA VAL A 228 -7.03 1.74 -1.56
C VAL A 228 -7.73 1.80 -2.92
N ARG A 229 -8.98 1.32 -3.00
CA ARG A 229 -9.77 1.38 -4.23
C ARG A 229 -9.99 2.82 -4.70
N ALA A 230 -10.16 3.77 -3.78
CA ALA A 230 -10.29 5.17 -4.15
C ALA A 230 -9.05 5.70 -4.91
N LEU A 231 -7.86 5.18 -4.62
CA LEU A 231 -6.62 5.55 -5.32
C LEU A 231 -6.57 5.03 -6.76
N ALA A 232 -7.22 3.90 -7.05
CA ALA A 232 -7.40 3.41 -8.42
C ALA A 232 -8.09 4.44 -9.32
N PHE A 233 -8.96 5.27 -8.73
CA PHE A 233 -9.74 6.29 -9.41
C PHE A 233 -9.12 7.69 -9.35
N ASN A 234 -7.95 7.87 -8.72
CA ASN A 234 -7.25 9.15 -8.77
C ASN A 234 -6.73 9.37 -10.19
N LEU A 235 -7.32 10.30 -10.95
CA LEU A 235 -7.02 10.50 -12.37
C LEU A 235 -5.71 11.25 -12.62
N ASP A 236 -5.15 11.89 -11.59
CA ASP A 236 -3.99 12.79 -11.68
C ASP A 236 -2.63 12.05 -11.60
N ASP A 237 -2.65 10.78 -11.21
CA ASP A 237 -1.44 9.94 -11.10
C ASP A 237 -1.24 9.08 -12.36
N ASP A 238 -0.06 9.15 -12.99
CA ASP A 238 0.37 8.26 -14.07
C ASP A 238 0.55 6.82 -13.57
N TYR A 239 1.13 6.68 -12.38
CA TYR A 239 1.52 5.43 -11.78
C TYR A 239 0.57 5.03 -10.67
N SER A 240 0.55 3.74 -10.37
CA SER A 240 -0.29 3.24 -9.30
C SER A 240 0.30 2.00 -8.66
N TYR A 241 0.32 1.98 -7.33
CA TYR A 241 0.67 0.79 -6.57
C TYR A 241 -0.05 0.74 -5.23
N TYR A 242 -0.14 -0.46 -4.68
CA TYR A 242 -0.32 -0.64 -3.26
C TYR A 242 0.48 -1.84 -2.75
N LEU A 243 0.96 -1.73 -1.52
CA LEU A 243 1.55 -2.80 -0.74
C LEU A 243 0.63 -3.10 0.44
N LYS A 244 0.17 -4.33 0.55
CA LYS A 244 -0.51 -4.82 1.76
C LYS A 244 0.54 -5.36 2.72
N ILE A 245 0.45 -4.97 4.00
CA ILE A 245 1.20 -5.59 5.09
C ILE A 245 0.17 -6.15 6.09
N GLN A 246 0.28 -7.43 6.39
CA GLN A 246 -0.57 -8.16 7.32
C GLN A 246 0.28 -8.91 8.34
N ILE A 247 -0.14 -8.88 9.60
CA ILE A 247 0.43 -9.65 10.70
C ILE A 247 -0.68 -10.55 11.24
N ASN A 248 -0.36 -11.82 11.46
CA ASN A 248 -1.24 -12.79 12.10
C ASN A 248 -0.54 -13.42 13.29
N THR A 249 -1.28 -13.74 14.35
CA THR A 249 -0.76 -14.54 15.46
C THR A 249 -1.89 -15.26 16.20
N ASN A 250 -1.55 -16.37 16.83
CA ASN A 250 -2.36 -17.07 17.82
C ASN A 250 -1.60 -17.27 19.14
N ALA A 251 -0.51 -16.52 19.34
CA ALA A 251 0.41 -16.65 20.47
C ALA A 251 0.11 -15.68 21.63
N VAL A 252 -0.79 -14.71 21.39
CA VAL A 252 -1.21 -13.65 22.34
C VAL A 252 -2.60 -13.97 22.91
N ASP A 253 -2.90 -13.44 24.10
CA ASP A 253 -4.15 -13.70 24.83
C ASP A 253 -5.22 -12.62 24.62
N SER A 254 -4.83 -11.46 24.10
CA SER A 254 -5.77 -10.35 23.90
C SER A 254 -5.45 -9.52 22.65
N LEU A 255 -6.43 -8.71 22.25
CA LEU A 255 -6.27 -7.79 21.14
C LEU A 255 -5.28 -6.66 21.48
N GLU A 256 -5.26 -6.20 22.73
CA GLU A 256 -4.30 -5.21 23.22
C GLU A 256 -2.86 -5.71 23.09
N GLU A 257 -2.59 -6.94 23.53
CA GLU A 257 -1.27 -7.57 23.37
C GLU A 257 -0.89 -7.70 21.88
N PHE A 258 -1.86 -8.04 21.02
CA PHE A 258 -1.63 -8.10 19.57
C PHE A 258 -1.24 -6.74 18.96
N ILE A 259 -1.87 -5.65 19.41
CA ILE A 259 -1.56 -4.29 18.95
C ILE A 259 -0.14 -3.90 19.35
N GLU A 260 0.27 -4.17 20.59
CA GLU A 260 1.63 -3.92 21.08
C GLU A 260 2.68 -4.68 20.27
N VAL A 261 2.45 -5.99 20.05
CA VAL A 261 3.33 -6.86 19.26
C VAL A 261 3.45 -6.36 17.81
N SER A 262 2.33 -5.97 17.21
CA SER A 262 2.30 -5.43 15.84
C SER A 262 3.06 -4.11 15.74
N GLY A 263 2.90 -3.21 16.72
CA GLY A 263 3.62 -1.94 16.79
C GLY A 263 5.13 -2.13 16.94
N SER A 264 5.55 -3.03 17.82
CA SER A 264 6.96 -3.38 18.02
C SER A 264 7.60 -3.92 16.72
N PHE A 265 6.97 -4.88 16.06
CA PHE A 265 7.49 -5.44 14.81
C PHE A 265 7.56 -4.38 13.69
N ILE A 266 6.49 -3.60 13.51
CA ILE A 266 6.46 -2.56 12.47
C ILE A 266 7.48 -1.45 12.76
N SER A 267 7.75 -1.11 14.03
CA SER A 267 8.77 -0.11 14.39
C SER A 267 10.15 -0.46 13.83
N GLU A 268 10.55 -1.72 13.93
CA GLU A 268 11.85 -2.18 13.42
C GLU A 268 11.85 -2.42 11.90
N MET A 269 10.70 -2.81 11.34
CA MET A 269 10.61 -3.25 9.94
C MET A 269 10.17 -2.14 8.97
N LEU A 270 9.60 -1.03 9.45
CA LEU A 270 8.97 0.00 8.60
C LEU A 270 9.95 0.56 7.55
N GLY A 271 11.20 0.84 7.93
CA GLY A 271 12.20 1.34 6.99
C GLY A 271 12.52 0.35 5.86
N GLU A 272 12.60 -0.94 6.17
CA GLU A 272 12.84 -2.00 5.18
C GLU A 272 11.61 -2.24 4.29
N ILE A 273 10.41 -2.16 4.86
CA ILE A 273 9.14 -2.18 4.10
C ILE A 273 9.11 -1.01 3.10
N MET A 274 9.52 0.18 3.54
CA MET A 274 9.51 1.37 2.67
C MET A 274 10.53 1.28 1.52
N ARG A 275 11.57 0.46 1.63
CA ARG A 275 12.48 0.16 0.50
C ARG A 275 11.88 -0.80 -0.52
N CYS A 276 10.81 -1.50 -0.17
CA CYS A 276 10.06 -2.40 -1.05
C CYS A 276 8.90 -1.69 -1.77
N VAL A 277 8.85 -0.36 -1.73
CA VAL A 277 7.92 0.48 -2.50
C VAL A 277 8.69 1.62 -3.18
N PRO A 278 8.16 2.22 -4.26
CA PRO A 278 8.72 3.44 -4.83
C PRO A 278 8.68 4.60 -3.82
N ASP A 279 9.74 5.41 -3.77
CA ASP A 279 9.69 6.70 -3.07
C ASP A 279 8.72 7.63 -3.79
N TRP A 280 7.54 7.83 -3.21
CA TRP A 280 6.48 8.57 -3.87
C TRP A 280 6.78 10.05 -4.02
N THR A 281 7.66 10.61 -3.19
CA THR A 281 8.09 12.00 -3.33
C THR A 281 8.86 12.17 -4.63
N ASP A 282 9.80 11.26 -4.89
CA ASP A 282 10.57 11.26 -6.14
C ASP A 282 9.66 10.95 -7.34
N VAL A 283 8.62 10.13 -7.16
CA VAL A 283 7.61 9.88 -8.21
C VAL A 283 6.84 11.14 -8.57
N GLN A 284 6.37 11.89 -7.58
CA GLN A 284 5.61 13.10 -7.83
C GLN A 284 6.47 14.22 -8.42
N ARG A 285 7.74 14.28 -8.05
CA ARG A 285 8.72 15.24 -8.59
C ARG A 285 9.15 14.94 -10.03
N GLY A 286 8.83 13.75 -10.54
CA GLY A 286 9.35 13.30 -11.85
C GLY A 286 10.76 12.71 -11.79
N ASP A 287 11.35 12.59 -10.60
CA ASP A 287 12.70 12.07 -10.40
C ASP A 287 12.75 10.54 -10.54
N TYR A 288 11.62 9.85 -10.29
CA TYR A 288 11.50 8.39 -10.39
C TYR A 288 10.16 7.96 -11.03
N PRO A 289 10.08 6.87 -11.82
CA PRO A 289 11.18 6.12 -12.41
C PRO A 289 11.98 6.98 -13.43
N PRO A 290 13.12 6.48 -13.97
CA PRO A 290 13.94 7.24 -14.91
C PRO A 290 13.19 7.75 -16.16
N ASP A 291 12.14 7.05 -16.56
CA ASP A 291 11.26 7.35 -17.69
C ASP A 291 9.98 8.10 -17.29
N ASN A 292 9.95 8.69 -16.08
CA ASN A 292 8.78 9.42 -15.60
C ASN A 292 8.40 10.58 -16.57
N PRO A 293 7.15 10.61 -17.08
CA PRO A 293 6.71 11.63 -18.04
C PRO A 293 6.77 13.06 -17.49
N LYS A 294 6.77 13.24 -16.16
CA LYS A 294 6.89 14.55 -15.50
C LYS A 294 8.32 15.10 -15.48
N ARG A 295 9.34 14.26 -15.70
CA ARG A 295 10.76 14.65 -15.64
C ARG A 295 11.14 15.83 -16.55
N ASN A 296 10.48 15.94 -17.71
CA ASN A 296 10.75 16.98 -18.71
C ASN A 296 9.67 18.07 -18.76
N GLN A 297 8.75 18.07 -17.80
CA GLN A 297 7.73 19.11 -17.68
C GLN A 297 8.29 20.20 -16.76
N ASP A 298 8.64 21.36 -17.31
CA ASP A 298 9.07 22.51 -16.52
C ASP A 298 7.99 22.83 -15.47
N PRO A 299 8.32 23.07 -14.18
CA PRO A 299 7.35 23.46 -13.15
C PRO A 299 6.71 24.84 -13.37
N LYS A 300 6.80 25.42 -14.58
CA LYS A 300 6.49 26.80 -14.91
C LYS A 300 5.62 26.93 -16.15
N THR A 301 4.49 26.25 -16.19
CA THR A 301 3.38 26.66 -17.06
C THR A 301 2.09 26.23 -16.38
N ASP A 302 1.72 26.91 -15.29
CA ASP A 302 0.33 27.07 -14.85
C ASP A 302 0.33 28.09 -13.68
N SER A 303 0.45 29.36 -14.06
CA SER A 303 0.18 30.54 -13.23
C SER A 303 -0.86 31.40 -13.93
#